data_AF-X6ERB8-F1
#
_entry.id   AF-X6ERB8-F1
#
_cell.length_a   1.000
_cell.length_b   1.000
_cell.length_c   1.000
_cell.angle_alpha   90.00
_cell.angle_beta   90.00
_cell.angle_gamma   90.00
#
_symmetry.space_group_name_H-M   'P 1'
#
loop_
_entity.id
_entity.type
_entity.pdbx_description
1 polymer ?
#
loop_
_entity_poly.entity_id
_entity_poly.type
_entity_poly.pdbx_seq_one_letter_code
_entity_poly.pdbx_strand_id
1 'polypeptide(L)'
;MKQLLLLRHAKSSWDDPDLDDFDRPLAERGLKAARLIGRELAARDWLPDQVLVSPALRTRDTWRLVAAELPVHPRVAFAEALYDAAAADILSQLRKADPSSGCLLVLGHNPGLEELAKRLAGSGSEAKARKRLENKFPTAALARFVLEDDWSGLSAARLTHSLRPKDLS
;
A
#
# COMPACT_ATOMS: atom_id res chain seq x y z
N MET A 1 -17.48 -8.70 -4.48
CA MET A 1 -16.21 -8.10 -4.93
C MET A 1 -15.74 -6.95 -4.05
N LYS A 2 -14.54 -7.10 -3.48
CA LYS A 2 -13.76 -6.09 -2.76
C LYS A 2 -12.39 -5.88 -3.41
N GLN A 3 -11.79 -4.73 -3.22
CA GLN A 3 -10.49 -4.35 -3.76
C GLN A 3 -9.49 -4.03 -2.64
N LEU A 4 -8.34 -4.70 -2.64
CA LEU A 4 -7.25 -4.41 -1.71
C LEU A 4 -6.08 -3.78 -2.44
N LEU A 5 -5.62 -2.63 -1.96
CA LEU A 5 -4.44 -1.92 -2.41
C LEU A 5 -3.37 -1.98 -1.31
N LEU A 6 -2.24 -2.63 -1.58
CA LEU A 6 -1.07 -2.61 -0.69
C LEU A 6 -0.05 -1.64 -1.25
N LEU A 7 0.25 -0.55 -0.53
CA LEU A 7 1.18 0.50 -0.93
C LEU A 7 2.35 0.57 0.03
N ARG A 8 3.57 0.32 -0.46
CA ARG A 8 4.77 0.60 0.33
C ARG A 8 5.02 2.10 0.36
N HIS A 9 5.46 2.63 1.50
CA HIS A 9 5.89 4.03 1.60
C HIS A 9 6.88 4.44 0.49
N ALA A 10 6.81 5.70 0.08
CA ALA A 10 7.75 6.29 -0.87
C ALA A 10 9.15 6.44 -0.25
N LYS A 11 10.17 6.68 -1.09
CA LYS A 11 11.55 6.72 -0.62
C LYS A 11 11.73 7.77 0.48
N SER A 12 12.19 7.34 1.65
CA SER A 12 12.64 8.20 2.75
C SER A 12 14.08 8.68 2.58
N SER A 13 14.37 9.83 3.20
CA SER A 13 15.71 10.41 3.33
C SER A 13 16.47 9.78 4.51
N TRP A 14 17.80 9.85 4.45
CA TRP A 14 18.74 9.53 5.53
C TRP A 14 19.74 10.70 5.71
N ASP A 15 19.40 11.89 5.20
CA ASP A 15 20.33 13.01 5.11
C ASP A 15 20.61 13.64 6.49
N ASP A 16 19.69 13.44 7.43
CA ASP A 16 19.83 13.82 8.83
C ASP A 16 20.08 12.56 9.69
N PRO A 17 21.31 12.38 10.22
CA PRO A 17 21.66 11.22 11.03
C PRO A 17 21.11 11.29 12.46
N ASP A 18 20.65 12.45 12.92
CA ASP A 18 20.15 12.66 14.29
C ASP A 18 18.64 12.35 14.41
N LEU A 19 17.95 12.07 13.30
CA LEU A 19 16.54 11.69 13.28
C LEU A 19 16.33 10.21 13.61
N ASP A 20 15.41 9.96 14.55
CA ASP A 20 14.85 8.63 14.80
C ASP A 20 14.19 8.05 13.53
N ASP A 21 14.25 6.73 13.34
CA ASP A 21 13.72 6.11 12.11
C ASP A 21 12.26 6.50 11.84
N PHE A 22 11.46 6.58 12.89
CA PHE A 22 10.04 6.91 12.84
C PHE A 22 9.77 8.28 12.21
N ASP A 23 10.63 9.26 12.49
CA ASP A 23 10.49 10.66 12.08
C ASP A 23 11.21 10.99 10.78
N ARG A 24 11.74 9.98 10.09
CA ARG A 24 12.43 10.20 8.81
C ARG A 24 11.49 10.71 7.73
N PRO A 25 11.80 11.85 7.09
CA PRO A 25 10.98 12.42 6.03
C PRO A 25 11.17 11.69 4.70
N LEU A 26 10.33 12.02 3.72
CA LEU A 26 10.52 11.60 2.34
C LEU A 26 11.72 12.30 1.69
N ALA A 27 12.47 11.57 0.87
CA ALA A 27 13.46 12.15 -0.04
C ALA A 27 12.75 12.76 -1.27
N GLU A 28 13.44 13.62 -2.03
CA GLU A 28 12.87 14.30 -3.21
C GLU A 28 12.25 13.33 -4.22
N ARG A 29 12.94 12.22 -4.52
CA ARG A 29 12.39 11.18 -5.41
C ARG A 29 11.12 10.52 -4.84
N GLY A 30 11.03 10.43 -3.52
CA GLY A 30 9.87 9.89 -2.81
C GLY A 30 8.66 10.80 -2.96
N LEU A 31 8.86 12.11 -2.86
CA LEU A 31 7.81 13.10 -3.08
C LEU A 31 7.20 12.98 -4.49
N LYS A 32 8.05 12.88 -5.52
CA LYS A 32 7.63 12.71 -6.92
C LYS A 32 6.90 11.38 -7.13
N ALA A 33 7.43 10.29 -6.59
CA ALA A 33 6.84 8.96 -6.71
C ALA A 33 5.47 8.85 -6.02
N ALA A 34 5.28 9.46 -4.85
CA ALA A 34 4.00 9.43 -4.15
C ALA A 34 2.88 10.11 -4.95
N ARG A 35 3.15 11.29 -5.54
CA ARG A 35 2.21 11.98 -6.43
C ARG A 35 1.90 11.15 -7.69
N LEU A 36 2.93 10.54 -8.29
CA LEU A 36 2.74 9.67 -9.45
C LEU A 36 1.80 8.50 -9.15
N ILE A 37 1.95 7.85 -7.99
CA ILE A 37 1.04 6.79 -7.55
C ILE A 37 -0.39 7.33 -7.35
N GLY A 38 -0.54 8.50 -6.71
CA GLY A 38 -1.85 9.14 -6.55
C GLY A 38 -2.58 9.37 -7.88
N ARG A 39 -1.87 9.92 -8.88
CA ARG A 39 -2.40 10.12 -10.24
C ARG A 39 -2.80 8.82 -10.92
N GLU A 40 -1.99 7.77 -10.77
CA GLU A 40 -2.30 6.46 -11.33
C GLU A 40 -3.53 5.82 -10.68
N LEU A 41 -3.71 5.98 -9.36
CA LEU A 41 -4.92 5.53 -8.69
C LEU A 41 -6.15 6.25 -9.23
N ALA A 42 -6.08 7.58 -9.37
CA ALA A 42 -7.18 8.39 -9.89
C ALA A 42 -7.51 8.05 -11.36
N ALA A 43 -6.49 7.95 -12.22
CA ALA A 43 -6.67 7.66 -13.64
C ALA A 43 -7.26 6.26 -13.91
N ARG A 44 -7.06 5.31 -12.99
CA ARG A 44 -7.55 3.92 -13.10
C ARG A 44 -8.85 3.67 -12.34
N ASP A 45 -9.40 4.70 -11.69
CA ASP A 45 -10.56 4.59 -10.80
C ASP A 45 -10.35 3.57 -9.66
N TRP A 46 -9.12 3.52 -9.12
CA TRP A 46 -8.76 2.68 -7.97
C TRP A 46 -8.85 3.51 -6.70
N LEU A 47 -10.07 3.93 -6.40
CA LEU A 47 -10.37 4.90 -5.36
C LEU A 47 -10.67 4.16 -4.05
N PRO A 48 -9.79 4.20 -3.03
CA PRO A 48 -10.10 3.65 -1.73
C PRO A 48 -11.22 4.44 -1.06
N ASP A 49 -12.03 3.75 -0.27
CA ASP A 49 -13.02 4.35 0.65
C ASP A 49 -12.57 4.24 2.12
N GLN A 50 -11.62 3.34 2.41
CA GLN A 50 -10.95 3.18 3.69
C GLN A 50 -9.44 3.05 3.47
N VAL A 51 -8.66 3.69 4.35
CA VAL A 51 -7.21 3.68 4.31
C VAL A 51 -6.63 3.43 5.70
N LEU A 52 -5.76 2.44 5.82
CA LEU A 52 -4.96 2.18 7.02
C LEU A 52 -3.52 2.58 6.75
N VAL A 53 -2.97 3.47 7.57
CA VAL A 53 -1.62 4.01 7.38
C VAL A 53 -0.79 3.76 8.64
N SER A 54 0.43 3.24 8.48
CA SER A 54 1.42 3.30 9.57
C SER A 54 1.66 4.75 10.01
N PRO A 55 1.82 5.02 11.32
CA PRO A 55 1.96 6.38 11.82
C PRO A 55 3.33 7.03 11.58
N ALA A 56 4.32 6.31 11.05
CA ALA A 56 5.64 6.88 10.73
C ALA A 56 5.54 8.08 9.76
N LEU A 57 6.47 9.03 9.86
CA LEU A 57 6.38 10.27 9.06
C LEU A 57 6.38 9.99 7.56
N ARG A 58 7.30 9.14 7.08
CA ARG A 58 7.38 8.74 5.66
C ARG A 58 6.08 8.11 5.12
N THR A 59 5.32 7.37 5.93
CA THR A 59 4.06 6.75 5.51
C THR A 59 2.94 7.78 5.48
N ARG A 60 2.87 8.67 6.49
CA ARG A 60 1.94 9.80 6.54
C ARG A 60 2.13 10.75 5.36
N ASP A 61 3.37 11.14 5.06
CA ASP A 61 3.68 12.01 3.93
C ASP A 61 3.43 11.34 2.58
N THR A 62 3.70 10.03 2.46
CA THR A 62 3.34 9.28 1.25
C THR A 62 1.83 9.35 1.04
N TRP A 63 1.03 9.07 2.08
CA TRP A 63 -0.42 9.14 1.99
C TRP A 63 -0.91 10.55 1.65
N ARG A 64 -0.40 11.58 2.32
CA ARG A 64 -0.78 12.99 2.07
C ARG A 64 -0.63 13.36 0.59
N LEU A 65 0.48 12.96 -0.03
CA LEU A 65 0.75 13.25 -1.43
C LEU A 65 -0.08 12.39 -2.39
N VAL A 66 -0.37 11.14 -2.04
CA VAL A 66 -1.28 10.28 -2.82
C VAL A 66 -2.70 10.84 -2.77
N ALA A 67 -3.22 11.14 -1.58
CA ALA A 67 -4.57 11.63 -1.34
C ALA A 67 -4.85 12.96 -2.04
N ALA A 68 -3.85 13.84 -2.15
CA ALA A 68 -3.98 15.12 -2.84
C ALA A 68 -4.27 14.98 -4.35
N GLU A 69 -4.02 13.82 -4.95
CA GLU A 69 -4.28 13.55 -6.37
C GLU A 69 -5.59 12.77 -6.58
N LEU A 70 -6.28 12.35 -5.51
CA LEU A 70 -7.54 11.59 -5.60
C LEU A 70 -8.76 12.52 -5.64
N PRO A 71 -9.81 12.18 -6.42
CA PRO A 71 -11.07 12.93 -6.43
C PRO A 71 -12.00 12.60 -5.25
N VAL A 72 -11.56 11.75 -4.31
CA VAL A 72 -12.35 11.27 -3.16
C VAL A 72 -11.61 11.49 -1.84
N HIS A 73 -12.38 11.51 -0.75
CA HIS A 73 -11.86 11.64 0.60
C HIS A 73 -12.20 10.39 1.42
N PRO A 74 -11.34 9.35 1.44
CA PRO A 74 -11.62 8.14 2.19
C PRO A 74 -11.51 8.37 3.70
N ARG A 75 -12.09 7.43 4.47
CA ARG A 75 -11.83 7.35 5.91
C ARG A 75 -10.42 6.85 6.14
N VAL A 76 -9.62 7.62 6.89
CA VAL A 76 -8.22 7.30 7.16
C VAL A 76 -8.06 6.95 8.63
N ALA A 77 -7.40 5.82 8.92
CA ALA A 77 -6.99 5.45 10.26
C ALA A 77 -5.47 5.24 10.31
N PHE A 78 -4.83 5.86 11.29
CA PHE A 78 -3.41 5.62 11.58
C PHE A 78 -3.32 4.44 12.54
N ALA A 79 -2.76 3.33 12.08
CA ALA A 79 -2.71 2.09 12.83
C ALA A 79 -1.27 1.82 13.29
N GLU A 80 -1.02 1.92 14.59
CA GLU A 80 0.30 1.66 15.20
C GLU A 80 0.84 0.28 14.83
N ALA A 81 -0.05 -0.72 14.79
CA ALA A 81 0.24 -2.10 14.38
C ALA A 81 0.71 -2.25 12.91
N LEU A 82 0.81 -1.18 12.13
CA LEU A 82 1.41 -1.18 10.79
C LEU A 82 2.84 -0.63 10.76
N TYR A 83 3.36 -0.05 11.86
CA TYR A 83 4.77 0.32 11.96
C TYR A 83 5.63 -0.91 12.20
N ASP A 84 6.62 -1.14 11.33
CA ASP A 84 7.52 -2.30 11.35
C ASP A 84 6.81 -3.67 11.51
N ALA A 85 5.61 -3.77 10.93
CA ALA A 85 4.72 -4.89 11.13
C ALA A 85 5.10 -6.11 10.30
N ALA A 86 4.99 -7.31 10.89
CA ALA A 86 5.11 -8.55 10.14
C ALA A 86 3.87 -8.77 9.25
N ALA A 87 4.00 -9.63 8.24
CA ALA A 87 2.89 -9.94 7.32
C ALA A 87 1.62 -10.43 8.05
N ALA A 88 1.78 -11.16 9.16
CA ALA A 88 0.67 -11.65 9.96
C ALA A 88 -0.10 -10.53 10.68
N ASP A 89 0.61 -9.52 11.19
CA ASP A 89 0.00 -8.37 11.87
C ASP A 89 -0.76 -7.49 10.89
N ILE A 90 -0.17 -7.24 9.71
CA ILE A 90 -0.84 -6.50 8.63
C ILE A 90 -2.11 -7.25 8.20
N LEU A 91 -2.06 -8.57 8.05
CA LEU A 91 -3.24 -9.39 7.73
C LEU A 91 -4.31 -9.33 8.84
N SER A 92 -3.90 -9.31 10.10
CA SER A 92 -4.80 -9.14 11.25
C SER A 92 -5.52 -7.79 11.21
N GLN A 93 -4.82 -6.70 10.85
CA GLN A 93 -5.44 -5.39 10.68
C GLN A 93 -6.40 -5.34 9.49
N LEU A 94 -6.01 -5.92 8.36
CA LEU A 94 -6.87 -6.04 7.18
C LEU A 94 -8.20 -6.73 7.48
N ARG A 95 -8.16 -7.84 8.23
CA ARG A 95 -9.36 -8.62 8.60
C ARG A 95 -10.31 -7.87 9.53
N LYS A 96 -9.86 -6.79 10.17
CA LYS A 96 -10.64 -5.91 11.05
C LYS A 96 -11.17 -4.67 10.33
N ALA A 97 -10.89 -4.52 9.03
CA ALA A 97 -11.39 -3.41 8.24
C ALA A 97 -12.92 -3.40 8.18
N ASP A 98 -13.49 -2.25 7.84
CA ASP A 98 -14.93 -2.06 7.81
C ASP A 98 -15.55 -3.03 6.77
N PRO A 99 -16.47 -3.92 7.17
CA PRO A 99 -17.15 -4.82 6.23
C PRO A 99 -17.86 -4.09 5.09
N SER A 100 -18.26 -2.82 5.26
CA SER A 100 -18.87 -2.01 4.20
C SER A 100 -17.85 -1.42 3.21
N SER A 101 -16.55 -1.45 3.52
CA SER A 101 -15.51 -0.95 2.63
C SER A 101 -15.42 -1.83 1.38
N GLY A 102 -15.57 -1.22 0.21
CA GLY A 102 -15.42 -1.87 -1.09
C GLY A 102 -13.98 -1.81 -1.59
N CYS A 103 -13.24 -0.76 -1.22
CA CYS A 103 -11.84 -0.57 -1.59
C CYS A 103 -11.01 -0.11 -0.39
N LEU A 104 -10.11 -0.99 0.05
CA LEU A 104 -9.23 -0.78 1.19
C LEU A 104 -7.79 -0.56 0.72
N LEU A 105 -7.16 0.53 1.16
CA LEU A 105 -5.72 0.76 0.98
C LEU A 105 -4.97 0.58 2.30
N VAL A 106 -3.91 -0.22 2.29
CA VAL A 106 -2.97 -0.33 3.41
C VAL A 106 -1.62 0.22 3.01
N LEU A 107 -1.13 1.18 3.78
CA LEU A 107 0.13 1.86 3.56
C LEU A 107 1.12 1.56 4.70
N GLY A 108 2.23 0.90 4.36
CA GLY A 108 3.19 0.39 5.35
C GLY A 108 4.60 0.16 4.82
N HIS A 109 5.31 -0.78 5.45
CA HIS A 109 6.75 -0.98 5.30
C HIS A 109 7.08 -2.41 4.84
N ASN A 110 8.27 -2.55 4.24
CA ASN A 110 8.87 -3.87 4.03
C ASN A 110 9.73 -4.23 5.25
N PRO A 111 9.95 -5.53 5.53
CA PRO A 111 9.60 -6.68 4.67
C PRO A 111 8.14 -7.12 4.73
N GLY A 112 7.41 -6.85 5.83
CA GLY A 112 6.08 -7.44 6.06
C GLY A 112 5.05 -7.20 4.97
N LEU A 113 5.03 -6.01 4.36
CA LEU A 113 4.07 -5.71 3.28
C LEU A 113 4.33 -6.52 2.00
N GLU A 114 5.60 -6.72 1.64
CA GLU A 114 5.99 -7.53 0.48
C GLU A 114 5.69 -9.02 0.70
N GLU A 115 6.01 -9.52 1.89
CA GLU A 115 5.71 -10.89 2.29
C GLU A 115 4.20 -11.15 2.28
N LEU A 116 3.40 -10.22 2.82
CA LEU A 116 1.95 -10.30 2.78
C LEU A 116 1.45 -10.32 1.33
N ALA A 117 1.93 -9.40 0.48
CA ALA A 117 1.51 -9.35 -0.92
C ALA A 117 1.79 -10.68 -1.64
N LYS A 118 2.97 -11.28 -1.41
CA LYS A 118 3.34 -12.59 -1.98
C LYS A 118 2.44 -13.71 -1.45
N ARG A 119 2.16 -13.72 -0.14
CA ARG A 119 1.28 -14.70 0.52
C ARG A 119 -0.15 -14.63 0.00
N LEU A 120 -0.68 -13.42 -0.21
CA LEU A 120 -2.05 -13.23 -0.68
C LEU A 120 -2.23 -13.57 -2.16
N ALA A 121 -1.18 -13.57 -2.98
CA ALA A 121 -1.28 -13.82 -4.42
C ALA A 121 -1.71 -15.29 -4.70
N GLY A 122 -3.02 -15.52 -4.81
CA GLY A 122 -3.63 -16.82 -5.04
C GLY A 122 -3.38 -17.37 -6.46
N SER A 123 -3.88 -18.57 -6.74
CA SER A 123 -3.68 -19.28 -8.02
C SER A 123 -4.23 -18.53 -9.24
N GLY A 124 -5.34 -17.79 -9.10
CA GLY A 124 -5.94 -16.99 -10.18
C GLY A 124 -5.23 -15.67 -10.50
N SER A 125 -4.07 -15.39 -9.88
CA SER A 125 -3.34 -14.13 -10.05
C SER A 125 -2.76 -13.95 -11.45
N GLU A 126 -2.74 -12.71 -11.93
CA GLU A 126 -2.17 -12.35 -13.23
C GLU A 126 -0.66 -12.64 -13.28
N ALA A 127 -0.21 -13.46 -14.24
CA ALA A 127 1.18 -13.92 -14.33
C ALA A 127 2.19 -12.76 -14.41
N LYS A 128 1.86 -11.70 -15.15
CA LYS A 128 2.70 -10.49 -15.26
C LYS A 128 2.80 -9.74 -13.93
N ALA A 129 1.70 -9.62 -13.19
CA ALA A 129 1.71 -8.96 -11.88
C ALA A 129 2.48 -9.79 -10.85
N ARG A 130 2.30 -11.11 -10.87
CA ARG A 130 3.02 -12.06 -10.00
C ARG A 130 4.52 -12.00 -10.22
N LYS A 131 4.98 -12.10 -11.47
CA LYS A 131 6.40 -11.98 -11.84
C LYS A 131 7.00 -10.64 -11.39
N ARG A 132 6.25 -9.53 -11.49
CA ARG A 132 6.73 -8.22 -11.02
C ARG A 132 6.90 -8.19 -9.50
N LEU A 133 5.93 -8.72 -8.76
CA LEU A 133 5.96 -8.81 -7.30
C LEU A 133 7.09 -9.71 -6.79
N GLU A 134 7.28 -10.88 -7.41
CA GLU A 134 8.36 -11.82 -7.09
C GLU A 134 9.74 -11.20 -7.27
N ASN A 135 9.91 -10.40 -8.33
CA ASN A 135 11.18 -9.73 -8.59
C ASN A 135 11.53 -8.67 -7.54
N LYS A 136 10.59 -7.78 -7.18
CA LYS A 136 10.83 -6.72 -6.18
C LYS A 136 9.55 -5.97 -5.79
N PHE A 137 9.44 -5.59 -4.52
CA PHE A 137 8.45 -4.60 -4.04
C PHE A 137 9.12 -3.30 -3.52
N PRO A 138 9.62 -2.42 -4.43
CA PRO A 138 10.38 -1.22 -4.04
C PRO A 138 9.52 -0.13 -3.39
N THR A 139 10.15 0.93 -2.88
CA THR A 139 9.44 2.10 -2.34
C THR A 139 8.42 2.67 -3.34
N ALA A 140 7.25 3.05 -2.85
CA ALA A 140 6.08 3.45 -3.65
C ALA A 140 5.57 2.38 -4.64
N ALA A 141 5.93 1.11 -4.46
CA ALA A 141 5.25 0.03 -5.19
C ALA A 141 3.84 -0.20 -4.65
N LEU A 142 2.94 -0.54 -5.57
CA LEU A 142 1.52 -0.79 -5.29
C LEU A 142 1.14 -2.17 -5.82
N ALA A 143 0.56 -3.02 -4.98
CA ALA A 143 -0.07 -4.27 -5.40
C ALA A 143 -1.60 -4.15 -5.26
N ARG A 144 -2.34 -4.52 -6.32
CA ARG A 144 -3.80 -4.52 -6.34
C ARG A 144 -4.34 -5.94 -6.39
N PHE A 145 -5.20 -6.26 -5.43
CA PHE A 145 -5.90 -7.52 -5.34
C PHE A 145 -7.42 -7.33 -5.48
N VAL A 146 -8.07 -8.35 -6.00
CA VAL A 146 -9.53 -8.48 -6.02
C VAL A 146 -9.89 -9.78 -5.31
N LEU A 147 -10.94 -9.74 -4.49
CA LEU A 147 -11.49 -10.90 -3.80
C LEU A 147 -13.03 -10.84 -3.79
N GLU A 148 -13.67 -11.99 -3.72
CA GLU A 148 -15.13 -12.09 -3.63
C GLU A 148 -15.63 -12.04 -2.19
N ASP A 149 -14.85 -12.60 -1.26
CA ASP A 149 -15.18 -12.70 0.16
C ASP A 149 -14.98 -11.40 0.94
N ASP A 150 -15.46 -11.41 2.19
CA ASP A 150 -15.25 -10.35 3.16
C ASP A 150 -13.82 -10.28 3.70
N TRP A 151 -13.47 -9.09 4.24
CA TRP A 151 -12.16 -8.84 4.82
C TRP A 151 -11.76 -9.85 5.89
N SER A 152 -12.69 -10.24 6.75
CA SER A 152 -12.46 -11.17 7.87
C SER A 152 -11.99 -12.56 7.42
N GLY A 153 -12.43 -13.00 6.24
CA GLY A 153 -12.06 -14.29 5.63
C GLY A 153 -10.82 -14.25 4.73
N LEU A 154 -10.23 -13.06 4.50
CA LEU A 154 -9.12 -12.89 3.57
C LEU A 154 -7.95 -13.82 3.93
N SER A 155 -7.62 -14.74 3.03
CA SER A 155 -6.50 -15.68 3.16
C SER A 155 -5.66 -15.74 1.88
N ALA A 156 -6.31 -15.64 0.73
CA ALA A 156 -5.73 -15.42 -0.58
C ALA A 156 -6.67 -14.52 -1.40
N ALA A 157 -6.12 -13.86 -2.42
CA ALA A 157 -6.85 -12.99 -3.32
C ALA A 157 -6.21 -13.01 -4.72
N ARG A 158 -6.95 -12.52 -5.71
CA ARG A 158 -6.46 -12.43 -7.09
C ARG A 158 -5.60 -11.19 -7.24
N LEU A 159 -4.26 -11.35 -7.35
CA LEU A 159 -3.38 -10.23 -7.70
C LEU A 159 -3.61 -9.84 -9.16
N THR A 160 -4.08 -8.62 -9.38
CA THR A 160 -4.36 -8.10 -10.74
C THR A 160 -3.24 -7.22 -11.26
N HIS A 161 -2.61 -6.43 -10.37
CA HIS A 161 -1.57 -5.48 -10.76
C HIS A 161 -0.47 -5.39 -9.71
N SER A 162 0.76 -5.16 -10.18
CA SER A 162 1.91 -4.78 -9.36
C SER A 162 2.61 -3.63 -10.08
N LEU A 163 2.42 -2.41 -9.58
CA LEU A 163 2.96 -1.18 -10.14
C LEU A 163 4.22 -0.78 -9.38
N ARG A 164 5.17 -0.16 -10.08
CA ARG A 164 6.36 0.46 -9.51
C ARG A 164 6.51 1.83 -10.16
N PRO A 165 7.03 2.85 -9.44
CA PRO A 165 7.19 4.19 -10.01
C PRO A 165 7.91 4.21 -11.37
N LYS A 166 8.95 3.37 -11.54
CA LYS A 166 9.71 3.26 -12.79
C LYS A 166 8.95 2.68 -14.00
N ASP A 167 7.76 2.10 -13.77
CA ASP A 167 6.93 1.53 -14.83
C ASP A 167 5.88 2.55 -15.32
N LEU A 168 5.84 3.74 -14.70
CA LEU A 168 4.83 4.78 -14.86
C LEU A 168 5.40 6.09 -15.45
N SER A 169 6.69 6.08 -15.77
CA SER A 169 7.50 7.21 -16.26
C SER A 169 8.18 6.85 -17.57
#